data_AF-A0AAW2Q261-F1
#
_entry.id   AF-A0AAW2Q261-F1
#
_cell.length_a   1.000
_cell.length_b   1.000
_cell.length_c   1.000
_cell.angle_alpha   90.00
_cell.angle_beta   90.00
_cell.angle_gamma   90.00
#
_symmetry.space_group_name_H-M   'P 1'
#
loop_
_entity.id
_entity.type
_entity.pdbx_description
1 polymer ?
#
loop_
_entity_poly.entity_id
_entity_poly.type
_entity_poly.pdbx_seq_one_letter_code
_entity_poly.pdbx_strand_id
1 'polypeptide(L)' 'MCAYNRVNGVPNCADYDLLTRTARGEWGFHGYITSDCDAVLTIHDDHKYASTPEDAVADVLNA' A
#
# COMPACT_ATOMS: atom_id res chain seq x y z
N MET A 1 6.73 6.39 -4.12
CA MET A 1 5.89 5.51 -4.94
C MET A 1 5.95 4.12 -4.31
N CYS A 2 4.83 3.55 -3.88
CA CYS A 2 4.79 2.16 -3.39
C CYS A 2 4.74 1.18 -4.57
N ALA A 3 5.49 0.08 -4.48
CA ALA A 3 5.67 -0.88 -5.56
C ALA A 3 4.52 -1.91 -5.65
N TYR A 4 4.42 -2.61 -6.78
CA TYR A 4 3.41 -3.65 -7.00
C TYR A 4 3.54 -4.87 -6.09
N ASN A 5 4.76 -5.26 -5.71
CA ASN A 5 5.00 -6.54 -5.08
C ASN A 5 4.47 -6.58 -3.63
N ARG A 6 4.36 -7.80 -3.12
CA ARG A 6 4.20 -8.05 -1.70
C ARG A 6 5.55 -8.22 -1.02
N VAL A 7 5.63 -7.82 0.24
CA VAL A 7 6.71 -8.17 1.15
C VAL A 7 6.09 -8.86 2.35
N ASN A 8 6.55 -10.08 2.66
CA ASN A 8 6.03 -10.90 3.75
C ASN A 8 4.49 -11.08 3.74
N GLY A 9 3.89 -11.09 2.55
CA GLY A 9 2.45 -11.28 2.34
C GLY A 9 1.64 -9.99 2.23
N VAL A 10 2.21 -8.81 2.53
CA VAL A 10 1.50 -7.52 2.49
C VAL A 10 1.86 -6.76 1.21
N PRO A 11 0.88 -6.29 0.41
CA PRO A 11 1.15 -5.41 -0.73
C PRO A 11 1.78 -4.10 -0.25
N ASN A 12 2.86 -3.63 -0.88
CA ASN A 12 3.58 -2.44 -0.38
C ASN A 12 2.70 -1.18 -0.28
N CYS A 13 1.67 -1.04 -1.14
CA CYS A 13 0.75 0.09 -1.07
C CYS A 13 -0.25 0.02 0.09
N ALA A 14 -0.40 -1.14 0.73
CA ALA A 14 -1.27 -1.39 1.89
C ALA A 14 -0.45 -1.75 3.16
N ASP A 15 0.85 -1.45 3.17
CA ASP A 15 1.74 -1.80 4.28
C ASP A 15 1.91 -0.63 5.27
N TYR A 16 1.19 -0.69 6.38
CA TYR A 16 1.23 0.34 7.43
C TYR A 16 2.59 0.48 8.12
N ASP A 17 3.27 -0.65 8.31
CA ASP A 17 4.57 -0.66 8.98
C ASP A 17 5.61 0.03 8.08
N LEU A 18 5.56 -0.22 6.77
CA LEU A 18 6.42 0.45 5.80
C LEU A 18 6.06 1.93 5.60
N LEU A 19 4.81 2.24 5.25
CA LEU A 19 4.42 3.57 4.77
C LEU A 19 4.26 4.56 5.93
N THR A 20 3.57 4.17 7.01
CA THR A 20 3.36 5.07 8.16
C THR A 20 4.46 4.95 9.20
N ARG A 21 4.74 3.76 9.74
CA ARG A 21 5.69 3.66 10.87
C ARG A 21 7.12 3.98 10.43
N THR A 22 7.61 3.34 9.38
CA THR A 22 8.99 3.52 8.93
C THR A 22 9.14 4.80 8.10
N ALA A 23 8.45 4.95 6.97
CA ALA A 23 8.70 6.09 6.10
C ALA A 23 8.28 7.43 6.73
N ARG A 24 7.05 7.55 7.26
CA ARG A 24 6.61 8.81 7.90
C ARG A 24 7.17 8.98 9.30
N GLY A 25 7.21 7.93 10.11
CA GLY A 25 7.68 7.98 11.50
C GLY A 25 9.20 8.02 11.61
N GLU A 26 9.87 6.90 11.33
CA GLU A 26 11.31 6.75 11.55
C GLU A 26 12.16 7.63 10.62
N TRP A 27 11.80 7.71 9.34
CA TRP A 27 12.55 8.50 8.36
C TRP A 27 12.09 9.95 8.29
N GLY A 28 10.95 10.30 8.91
CA GLY A 28 10.42 11.67 8.92
C GLY A 28 9.92 12.15 7.55
N PHE A 29 9.36 11.26 6.72
CA PHE A 29 8.86 11.65 5.40
C PHE A 29 7.52 12.40 5.49
N HIS A 30 7.51 13.66 5.04
CA HIS A 30 6.32 14.54 5.07
C HIS A 30 5.64 14.74 3.71
N GLY A 31 6.16 14.13 2.64
CA GLY A 31 5.57 14.22 1.31
C GLY A 31 4.33 13.33 1.11
N TYR A 32 3.89 13.28 -0.14
CA TYR A 32 2.88 12.32 -0.57
C TYR A 32 3.54 11.04 -1.11
N ILE A 33 2.90 9.90 -0.87
CA ILE A 33 3.29 8.61 -1.42
C ILE A 33 2.29 8.30 -2.52
N THR A 34 2.77 8.15 -3.76
CA THR A 34 1.94 7.67 -4.87
C THR A 34 1.91 6.15 -4.89
N SER A 35 0.87 5.56 -5.47
CA SER A 35 0.98 4.20 -6.00
C SER A 35 1.86 4.20 -7.24
N ASP A 36 2.43 3.04 -7.56
CA ASP A 36 2.75 2.73 -8.95
C ASP A 36 1.45 2.67 -9.78
N CYS A 37 1.54 2.69 -11.10
CA CYS A 37 0.37 2.75 -11.99
C CYS A 37 -0.56 1.55 -11.72
N ASP A 38 -1.77 1.82 -11.21
CA ASP A 38 -2.75 0.79 -10.87
C ASP A 38 -2.32 -0.21 -9.78
N ALA A 39 -1.27 0.05 -9.01
CA ALA A 39 -0.87 -0.88 -7.93
C ALA A 39 -2.00 -1.11 -6.92
N VAL A 40 -2.85 -0.10 -6.67
CA VAL A 40 -4.06 -0.25 -5.85
C VAL A 40 -5.06 -1.25 -6.44
N LEU A 41 -5.26 -1.25 -7.77
CA LEU A 41 -6.14 -2.20 -8.46
C LEU A 41 -5.65 -3.63 -8.27
N THR A 42 -4.34 -3.85 -8.42
CA THR A 42 -3.72 -5.19 -8.34
C THR A 42 -3.91 -5.85 -6.97
N ILE A 43 -4.13 -5.07 -5.90
CA ILE A 43 -4.38 -5.58 -4.54
C ILE A 43 -5.62 -6.50 -4.50
N HIS A 44 -6.67 -6.16 -5.26
CA HIS A 44 -7.86 -6.99 -5.43
C HIS A 44 -7.75 -7.91 -6.66
N ASP A 45 -7.37 -7.36 -7.80
CA ASP A 45 -7.49 -8.05 -9.09
C ASP A 45 -6.49 -9.19 -9.28
N ASP A 46 -5.27 -9.06 -8.75
CA ASP A 46 -4.21 -10.04 -8.96
C ASP A 46 -3.80 -10.71 -7.65
N HIS A 47 -3.53 -9.89 -6.64
CA HIS A 47 -3.03 -10.33 -5.34
C HIS A 47 -4.09 -11.08 -4.54
N LYS A 48 -5.38 -10.79 -4.74
CA LYS A 48 -6.48 -11.33 -3.91
C LYS A 48 -6.27 -11.04 -2.43
N TYR A 49 -5.71 -9.86 -2.12
CA TYR A 49 -5.50 -9.39 -0.75
C TYR A 49 -6.80 -8.82 -0.17
N ALA A 50 -7.39 -7.88 -0.91
CA ALA A 50 -8.66 -7.25 -0.58
C ALA A 50 -9.82 -8.04 -1.17
N SER A 51 -10.96 -8.09 -0.47
CA SER A 51 -12.15 -8.82 -0.93
C SER A 51 -12.93 -8.06 -2.01
N THR A 52 -12.86 -6.73 -1.99
CA THR A 52 -13.47 -5.83 -2.96
C THR A 52 -12.47 -4.74 -3.40
N PRO A 53 -12.69 -4.09 -4.55
CA PRO A 53 -11.90 -2.91 -4.94
C PRO A 53 -11.97 -1.79 -3.90
N GLU A 54 -13.11 -1.60 -3.24
CA GLU A 54 -13.31 -0.60 -2.19
C GLU A 54 -12.45 -0.91 -0.95
N ASP A 55 -12.34 -2.19 -0.57
CA ASP A 55 -11.45 -2.61 0.52
C ASP A 55 -9.99 -2.31 0.18
N ALA A 56 -9.56 -2.52 -1.08
CA ALA A 56 -8.21 -2.19 -1.51
C ALA A 56 -7.91 -0.69 -1.37
N VAL A 57 -8.88 0.17 -1.71
CA VAL A 57 -8.74 1.62 -1.52
C VAL A 57 -8.67 1.96 -0.03
N ALA A 58 -9.52 1.34 0.79
CA ALA A 58 -9.52 1.57 2.25
C ALA A 58 -8.20 1.16 2.90
N ASP A 59 -7.67 -0.02 2.54
CA ASP A 59 -6.38 -0.52 3.05
C ASP A 59 -5.23 0.42 2.69
N VAL A 60 -5.17 0.90 1.44
CA VAL A 60 -4.11 1.81 0.96
C VAL A 60 -4.18 3.19 1.63
N LEU A 61 -5.38 3.72 1.89
CA LEU A 61 -5.54 5.01 2.56
C LEU A 61 -5.25 4.95 4.07
N ASN A 62 -5.40 3.77 4.67
CA ASN A 62 -5.11 3.53 6.08
C ASN A 62 -3.65 3.14 6.36
N ALA A 63 -2.88 2.82 5.32
CA ALA A 63 -1.47 2.43 5.40
C ALA A 63 -0.50 3.61 5.61
#